data_AF-A0A384IR69-F1
#
_entry.id   AF-A0A384IR69-F1
#
_cell.length_a   1.000
_cell.length_b   1.000
_cell.length_c   1.000
_cell.angle_alpha   90.00
_cell.angle_beta   90.00
_cell.angle_gamma   90.00
#
_symmetry.space_group_name_H-M   'P 1'
#
loop_
_entity.id
_entity.type
_entity.pdbx_description
1 polymer ?
#
loop_
_entity_poly.entity_id
_entity_poly.type
_entity_poly.pdbx_seq_one_letter_code
_entity_poly.pdbx_strand_id
1 'polypeptide(L)'
;MDVLIVDTTRANNGTAAAITDSVVARHPGLAKLALVTRADQAEEFSSLPIGTENRTLVGLPGDLEAAQAVADLIKNYSAEFDDAAFTVYSFHYRVLGKQGDLALLDKPINTYSLRDHVPGRVGPQGSSWPVALMPLEDALKALRTALQRAQAPSGARRPVYKTELRTLLTMEEPRFDKNRYPLAGTHRLISLLLQEALSRGMIAQFGTEPTISVALQEPAGPSRGMVPSPASTRSVTAVASTAATANPATTPTTAAAGIPAQAHASAVPTASVNDTRSWHFANVLRQLRLGPYPEVRHDLYDRIIAITQENQDSSAELTVRTLARRAVAQVRSNAPEHFPRRNGDDLPRDRYDWRGLENFMVHVLSRTEIALGANGKPLPRETSIWETRQAPVQQPLPADIKFAFDAEMVFEVVRVCGNVTPDDIVHLAGAMLGGRGAQQTDHMENVLDYLLKQGRVTGHPGTEWLVPTGE
;
A
#
# COMPACT_ATOMS: atom_id res chain seq x y z
N MET A 1 -33.48 -14.62 -2.67
CA MET A 1 -33.46 -14.52 -1.19
C MET A 1 -32.01 -14.34 -0.83
N ASP A 2 -31.67 -13.25 -0.16
CA ASP A 2 -30.26 -12.91 0.04
C ASP A 2 -29.80 -13.39 1.41
N VAL A 3 -28.65 -14.06 1.44
CA VAL A 3 -27.96 -14.45 2.66
C VAL A 3 -26.85 -13.44 2.92
N LEU A 4 -26.90 -12.78 4.06
CA LEU A 4 -25.94 -11.74 4.46
C LEU A 4 -25.03 -12.28 5.55
N ILE A 5 -23.73 -12.20 5.30
CA ILE A 5 -22.69 -12.56 6.26
C ILE A 5 -21.93 -11.30 6.64
N VAL A 6 -21.82 -11.02 7.94
CA VAL A 6 -21.10 -9.84 8.46
C VAL A 6 -19.97 -10.30 9.37
N ASP A 7 -18.73 -10.05 8.96
CA ASP A 7 -17.51 -10.38 9.69
C ASP A 7 -16.95 -9.16 10.43
N THR A 8 -17.31 -9.04 11.70
CA THR A 8 -16.91 -7.92 12.58
C THR A 8 -15.66 -8.21 13.39
N THR A 9 -14.91 -9.26 13.08
CA THR A 9 -13.79 -9.72 13.94
C THR A 9 -12.67 -8.69 14.12
N ARG A 10 -12.50 -7.76 13.16
CA ARG A 10 -11.59 -6.60 13.26
C ARG A 10 -12.27 -5.29 13.69
N ALA A 11 -13.55 -5.30 14.03
CA ALA A 11 -14.21 -4.14 14.62
C ALA A 11 -13.64 -3.87 16.03
N ASN A 12 -13.61 -2.59 16.41
CA ASN A 12 -13.29 -2.20 17.78
C ASN A 12 -14.41 -2.68 18.72
N ASN A 13 -14.06 -3.04 19.95
CA ASN A 13 -15.06 -3.42 20.96
C ASN A 13 -16.03 -2.26 21.19
N GLY A 14 -17.32 -2.59 21.30
CA GLY A 14 -18.43 -1.63 21.43
C GLY A 14 -18.89 -0.99 20.12
N THR A 15 -18.31 -1.36 18.97
CA THR A 15 -18.72 -0.83 17.65
C THR A 15 -19.32 -1.89 16.74
N ALA A 16 -19.20 -3.17 17.08
CA ALA A 16 -19.51 -4.27 16.17
C ALA A 16 -21.03 -4.37 15.91
N ALA A 17 -21.84 -4.19 16.95
CA ALA A 17 -23.31 -4.11 16.83
C ALA A 17 -23.76 -2.97 15.91
N ALA A 18 -23.31 -1.74 16.18
CA ALA A 18 -23.69 -0.57 15.40
C ALA A 18 -23.27 -0.65 13.92
N ILE A 19 -22.10 -1.25 13.64
CA ILE A 19 -21.66 -1.54 12.27
C ILE A 19 -22.63 -2.52 11.59
N THR A 20 -22.99 -3.60 12.30
CA THR A 20 -23.89 -4.64 11.79
C THR A 20 -25.27 -4.07 11.52
N ASP A 21 -25.84 -3.29 12.43
CA ASP A 21 -27.12 -2.60 12.25
C ASP A 21 -27.11 -1.70 11.00
N SER A 22 -26.01 -0.96 10.80
CA SER A 22 -25.83 -0.12 9.60
C SER A 22 -25.80 -0.93 8.31
N VAL A 23 -25.25 -2.14 8.33
CA VAL A 23 -25.26 -3.05 7.18
C VAL A 23 -26.68 -3.62 6.97
N VAL A 24 -27.30 -4.16 8.02
CA VAL A 24 -28.64 -4.78 7.96
C VAL A 24 -29.69 -3.79 7.45
N ALA A 25 -29.62 -2.52 7.85
CA ALA A 25 -30.52 -1.47 7.38
C ALA A 25 -30.50 -1.26 5.85
N ARG A 26 -29.43 -1.66 5.15
CA ARG A 26 -29.31 -1.57 3.68
C ARG A 26 -29.88 -2.78 2.94
N HIS A 27 -30.28 -3.83 3.65
CA HIS A 27 -30.77 -5.09 3.08
C HIS A 27 -32.17 -5.42 3.60
N PRO A 28 -33.20 -4.61 3.24
CA PRO A 28 -34.57 -4.92 3.62
C PRO A 28 -35.03 -6.22 2.94
N GLY A 29 -35.64 -7.13 3.71
CA GLY A 29 -36.10 -8.43 3.18
C GLY A 29 -35.03 -9.53 3.15
N LEU A 30 -34.00 -9.39 3.99
CA LEU A 30 -32.99 -10.42 4.18
C LEU A 30 -33.59 -11.77 4.58
N ALA A 31 -33.18 -12.85 3.92
CA ALA A 31 -33.65 -14.19 4.26
C ALA A 31 -32.88 -14.78 5.45
N LYS A 32 -31.57 -14.51 5.53
CA LYS A 32 -30.70 -15.00 6.61
C LYS A 32 -29.59 -14.02 6.92
N LEU A 33 -29.36 -13.77 8.21
CA LEU A 33 -28.19 -13.06 8.74
C LEU A 33 -27.27 -14.05 9.45
N ALA A 34 -25.99 -14.03 9.10
CA ALA A 34 -24.95 -14.73 9.82
C ALA A 34 -23.81 -13.78 10.18
N LEU A 35 -23.24 -13.98 11.35
CA LEU A 35 -22.16 -13.15 11.88
C LEU A 35 -20.91 -13.98 12.09
N VAL A 36 -19.76 -13.38 11.79
CA VAL A 36 -18.45 -13.86 12.23
C VAL A 36 -17.92 -12.85 13.23
N THR A 37 -17.78 -13.26 14.49
CA THR A 37 -17.48 -12.37 15.62
C THR A 37 -16.33 -12.91 16.47
N ARG A 38 -15.73 -12.07 17.31
CA ARG A 38 -14.82 -12.54 18.36
C ARG A 38 -15.58 -12.91 19.62
N ALA A 39 -14.99 -13.76 20.46
CA ALA A 39 -15.57 -14.15 21.74
C ALA A 39 -15.94 -12.95 22.63
N ASP A 40 -15.11 -11.90 22.65
CA ASP A 40 -15.35 -10.67 23.42
C ASP A 40 -16.40 -9.73 22.78
N GLN A 41 -16.88 -10.03 21.57
CA GLN A 41 -17.92 -9.27 20.88
C GLN A 41 -19.29 -9.95 20.93
N ALA A 42 -19.37 -11.22 21.31
CA ALA A 42 -20.60 -12.01 21.21
C ALA A 42 -21.77 -11.40 21.99
N GLU A 43 -21.49 -10.78 23.14
CA GLU A 43 -22.49 -10.13 23.99
C GLU A 43 -23.10 -8.86 23.34
N GLU A 44 -22.37 -8.18 22.45
CA GLU A 44 -22.85 -6.99 21.74
C GLU A 44 -24.04 -7.29 20.82
N PHE A 45 -24.21 -8.55 20.42
CA PHE A 45 -25.22 -9.00 19.46
C PHE A 45 -26.44 -9.65 20.11
N SER A 46 -26.55 -9.58 21.43
CA SER A 46 -27.67 -10.16 22.20
C SER A 46 -29.04 -9.58 21.83
N SER A 47 -29.09 -8.40 21.20
CA SER A 47 -30.32 -7.70 20.77
C SER A 47 -30.73 -7.99 19.32
N LEU A 48 -29.95 -8.76 18.56
CA LEU A 48 -30.25 -9.01 17.15
C LEU A 48 -31.45 -9.95 16.97
N PRO A 49 -32.13 -9.89 15.80
CA PRO A 49 -33.32 -10.69 15.54
C PRO A 49 -33.09 -12.19 15.77
N ILE A 50 -34.11 -12.84 16.32
CA ILE A 50 -34.20 -14.30 16.47
C ILE A 50 -33.97 -14.95 15.10
N GLY A 51 -32.97 -15.83 15.00
CA GLY A 51 -32.60 -16.52 13.75
C GLY A 51 -31.21 -16.16 13.20
N THR A 52 -30.51 -15.21 13.82
CA THR A 52 -29.11 -14.88 13.50
C THR A 52 -28.18 -16.00 13.96
N GLU A 53 -27.38 -16.57 13.06
CA GLU A 53 -26.31 -17.48 13.45
C GLU A 53 -25.04 -16.69 13.75
N ASN A 54 -24.44 -16.92 14.91
CA ASN A 54 -23.19 -16.29 15.28
C ASN A 54 -22.07 -17.33 15.33
N ARG A 55 -21.10 -17.20 14.42
CA ARG A 55 -19.86 -17.97 14.44
C ARG A 55 -18.78 -17.19 15.16
N THR A 56 -18.51 -17.61 16.39
CA THR A 56 -17.53 -16.97 17.25
C THR A 56 -16.14 -17.58 17.04
N LEU A 57 -15.16 -16.73 16.74
CA LEU A 57 -13.74 -17.09 16.66
C LEU A 57 -13.01 -16.72 17.96
N VAL A 58 -12.00 -17.51 18.31
CA VAL A 58 -11.22 -17.33 19.54
C VAL A 58 -10.07 -16.35 19.29
N GLY A 59 -10.02 -15.27 20.06
CA GLY A 59 -8.94 -14.27 19.96
C GLY A 59 -9.09 -13.32 18.76
N LEU A 60 -7.96 -12.80 18.28
CA LEU A 60 -7.90 -11.92 17.09
C LEU A 60 -7.56 -12.76 15.85
N PRO A 61 -8.56 -13.15 15.04
CA PRO A 61 -8.33 -14.07 13.93
C PRO A 61 -7.46 -13.44 12.83
N GLY A 62 -6.61 -14.27 12.23
CA GLY A 62 -5.86 -13.91 11.02
C GLY A 62 -6.76 -13.83 9.79
N ASP A 63 -6.27 -13.23 8.69
CA ASP A 63 -7.04 -13.11 7.45
C ASP A 63 -7.44 -14.48 6.83
N LEU A 64 -6.66 -15.53 7.07
CA LEU A 64 -6.97 -16.88 6.59
C LEU A 64 -8.12 -17.51 7.38
N GLU A 65 -8.09 -17.38 8.71
CA GLU A 65 -9.08 -17.96 9.61
C GLU A 65 -10.46 -17.32 9.42
N ALA A 66 -10.50 -15.99 9.27
CA ALA A 66 -11.74 -15.27 8.92
C ALA A 66 -12.31 -15.73 7.56
N ALA A 67 -11.46 -15.88 6.54
CA ALA A 67 -11.89 -16.37 5.23
C ALA A 67 -12.45 -17.80 5.28
N GLN A 68 -11.81 -18.69 6.06
CA GLN A 68 -12.30 -20.05 6.27
C GLN A 68 -13.64 -20.06 7.01
N ALA A 69 -13.80 -19.25 8.06
CA ALA A 69 -15.05 -19.16 8.81
C ALA A 69 -16.22 -18.66 7.94
N VAL A 70 -15.99 -17.66 7.08
CA VAL A 70 -16.98 -17.19 6.11
C VAL A 70 -17.27 -18.28 5.07
N ALA A 71 -16.25 -18.95 4.54
CA ALA A 71 -16.45 -20.01 3.54
C ALA A 71 -17.29 -21.16 4.08
N ASP A 72 -17.05 -21.57 5.33
CA ASP A 72 -17.83 -22.62 5.98
C ASP A 72 -19.29 -22.20 6.21
N LEU A 73 -19.55 -20.93 6.59
CA LEU A 73 -20.92 -20.42 6.69
C LEU A 73 -21.63 -20.48 5.33
N ILE A 74 -20.96 -20.07 4.25
CA ILE A 74 -21.52 -20.16 2.90
C ILE A 74 -21.82 -21.62 2.53
N LYS A 75 -20.91 -22.56 2.82
CA LYS A 75 -21.14 -24.00 2.56
C LYS A 75 -22.35 -24.52 3.34
N ASN A 76 -22.47 -24.17 4.61
CA ASN A 76 -23.58 -24.60 5.45
C ASN A 76 -24.92 -24.10 4.91
N TYR A 77 -24.99 -22.84 4.49
CA TYR A 77 -26.21 -22.25 3.94
C TYR A 77 -26.48 -22.59 2.48
N SER A 78 -25.48 -23.05 1.73
CA SER A 78 -25.66 -23.46 0.34
C SER A 78 -26.66 -24.60 0.20
N ALA A 79 -26.78 -25.47 1.20
CA ALA A 79 -27.76 -26.55 1.22
C ALA A 79 -29.20 -26.06 1.48
N GLU A 80 -29.35 -24.96 2.22
CA GLU A 80 -30.65 -24.36 2.57
C GLU A 80 -31.12 -23.34 1.53
N PHE A 81 -30.18 -22.68 0.85
CA PHE A 81 -30.42 -21.58 -0.08
C PHE A 81 -29.68 -21.79 -1.41
N ASP A 82 -30.08 -22.82 -2.16
CA ASP A 82 -29.32 -23.30 -3.32
C ASP A 82 -29.13 -22.24 -4.43
N ASP A 83 -30.14 -21.38 -4.65
CA ASP A 83 -30.14 -20.30 -5.64
C ASP A 83 -29.80 -18.90 -5.07
N ALA A 84 -29.40 -18.81 -3.80
CA ALA A 84 -29.14 -17.51 -3.18
C ALA A 84 -27.77 -16.93 -3.57
N ALA A 85 -27.75 -15.62 -3.78
CA ALA A 85 -26.50 -14.86 -3.76
C ALA A 85 -26.08 -14.59 -2.31
N PHE A 86 -24.80 -14.81 -2.03
CA PHE A 86 -24.21 -14.52 -0.74
C PHE A 86 -23.62 -13.13 -0.76
N THR A 87 -24.06 -12.27 0.15
CA THR A 87 -23.46 -10.95 0.35
C THR A 87 -22.63 -10.97 1.62
N VAL A 88 -21.34 -10.66 1.50
CA VAL A 88 -20.37 -10.74 2.59
C VAL A 88 -19.78 -9.36 2.86
N TYR A 89 -19.86 -8.92 4.11
CA TYR A 89 -19.20 -7.70 4.58
C TYR A 89 -18.04 -8.06 5.51
N SER A 90 -16.83 -7.55 5.26
CA SER A 90 -15.66 -7.84 6.11
C SER A 90 -14.64 -6.71 6.14
N PHE A 91 -13.76 -6.73 7.13
CA PHE A 91 -12.52 -5.94 7.21
C PHE A 91 -11.29 -6.67 6.65
N HIS A 92 -11.39 -7.98 6.42
CA HIS A 92 -10.29 -8.85 6.03
C HIS A 92 -10.10 -8.87 4.51
N TYR A 93 -8.87 -8.59 4.04
CA TYR A 93 -8.60 -8.47 2.61
C TYR A 93 -8.80 -9.79 1.85
N ARG A 94 -8.56 -10.94 2.51
CA ARG A 94 -8.78 -12.26 1.90
C ARG A 94 -10.26 -12.55 1.68
N VAL A 95 -11.11 -12.13 2.61
CA VAL A 95 -12.57 -12.21 2.44
C VAL A 95 -12.99 -11.30 1.29
N LEU A 96 -12.55 -10.04 1.30
CA LEU A 96 -12.91 -9.06 0.28
C LEU A 96 -12.45 -9.47 -1.12
N GLY A 97 -11.25 -10.03 -1.23
CA GLY A 97 -10.66 -10.53 -2.47
C GLY A 97 -11.09 -11.95 -2.85
N LYS A 98 -12.02 -12.58 -2.12
CA LYS A 98 -12.51 -13.95 -2.34
C LYS A 98 -11.37 -14.98 -2.46
N GLN A 99 -10.39 -14.89 -1.58
CA GLN A 99 -9.19 -15.73 -1.60
C GLN A 99 -9.32 -16.94 -0.65
N GLY A 100 -8.44 -17.94 -0.83
CA GLY A 100 -8.44 -19.15 -0.01
C GLY A 100 -9.68 -19.99 -0.28
N ASP A 101 -10.30 -20.51 0.78
CA ASP A 101 -11.46 -21.41 0.66
C ASP A 101 -12.68 -20.74 0.00
N LEU A 102 -12.79 -19.40 0.07
CA LEU A 102 -13.83 -18.64 -0.63
C LEU A 102 -13.67 -18.69 -2.16
N ALA A 103 -12.45 -18.83 -2.68
CA ALA A 103 -12.19 -18.93 -4.11
C ALA A 103 -12.65 -20.27 -4.69
N LEU A 104 -12.78 -21.29 -3.84
CA LEU A 104 -13.14 -22.66 -4.21
C LEU A 104 -14.65 -22.90 -4.21
N LEU A 105 -15.45 -21.90 -3.79
CA LEU A 105 -16.89 -22.02 -3.74
C LEU A 105 -17.51 -21.72 -5.09
N ASP A 106 -18.28 -22.67 -5.61
CA ASP A 106 -19.07 -22.51 -6.83
C ASP A 106 -20.42 -21.83 -6.52
N LYS A 107 -20.37 -20.64 -5.91
CA LYS A 107 -21.54 -19.83 -5.55
C LYS A 107 -21.32 -18.36 -5.88
N PRO A 108 -22.38 -17.61 -6.25
CA PRO A 108 -22.28 -16.17 -6.46
C PRO A 108 -22.09 -15.45 -5.13
N ILE A 109 -20.87 -14.94 -4.90
CA ILE A 109 -20.49 -14.21 -3.69
C ILE A 109 -20.23 -12.74 -4.03
N ASN A 110 -20.86 -11.81 -3.34
CA ASN A 110 -20.61 -10.37 -3.42
C ASN A 110 -19.92 -9.92 -2.14
N THR A 111 -18.79 -9.20 -2.24
CA THR A 111 -17.98 -8.80 -1.07
C THR A 111 -17.92 -7.28 -0.94
N TYR A 112 -18.07 -6.78 0.28
CA TYR A 112 -18.09 -5.34 0.59
C TYR A 112 -17.28 -5.01 1.86
N SER A 113 -16.64 -3.85 1.87
CA SER A 113 -15.81 -3.40 2.99
C SER A 113 -16.65 -2.86 4.14
N LEU A 114 -16.45 -3.37 5.35
CA LEU A 114 -17.09 -2.83 6.57
C LEU A 114 -16.56 -1.46 6.98
N ARG A 115 -15.45 -1.01 6.41
CA ARG A 115 -14.88 0.33 6.70
C ARG A 115 -15.84 1.46 6.36
N ASP A 116 -16.81 1.20 5.48
CA ASP A 116 -17.83 2.14 5.04
C ASP A 116 -19.01 2.25 6.02
N HIS A 117 -19.02 1.43 7.07
CA HIS A 117 -20.12 1.29 8.04
C HIS A 117 -19.71 1.63 9.48
N VAL A 118 -18.47 2.07 9.71
CA VAL A 118 -17.97 2.41 11.07
C VAL A 118 -18.60 3.73 11.55
N PRO A 119 -19.33 3.73 12.69
CA PRO A 119 -19.92 4.94 13.28
C PRO A 119 -18.86 6.02 13.53
N GLY A 120 -19.18 7.28 13.23
CA GLY A 120 -18.24 8.42 13.37
C GLY A 120 -17.23 8.56 12.23
N ARG A 121 -17.05 7.55 11.38
CA ARG A 121 -16.36 7.70 10.09
C ARG A 121 -17.27 8.28 9.00
N VAL A 122 -18.58 8.12 9.20
CA VAL A 122 -19.64 8.84 8.49
C VAL A 122 -20.01 10.06 9.33
N GLY A 123 -19.13 11.06 9.37
CA GLY A 123 -19.65 12.42 9.47
C GLY A 123 -20.55 12.68 8.24
N PRO A 124 -21.44 13.68 8.26
CA PRO A 124 -22.21 14.11 7.09
C PRO A 124 -21.32 14.79 6.03
N GLN A 125 -20.09 14.29 5.81
CA GLN A 125 -19.33 14.57 4.61
C GLN A 125 -19.92 13.72 3.50
N GLY A 126 -20.87 14.35 2.80
CA GLY A 126 -21.69 13.73 1.78
C GLY A 126 -20.87 12.91 0.79
N SER A 127 -21.52 11.88 0.28
CA SER A 127 -21.25 11.29 -1.03
C SER A 127 -21.13 12.34 -2.16
N SER A 128 -21.53 13.59 -1.91
CA SER A 128 -21.40 14.70 -2.82
C SER A 128 -19.98 15.24 -2.91
N TRP A 129 -19.50 15.39 -4.14
CA TRP A 129 -18.26 16.09 -4.47
C TRP A 129 -18.18 17.47 -3.79
N PRO A 130 -17.04 17.86 -3.15
CA PRO A 130 -16.92 19.14 -2.48
C PRO A 130 -16.81 20.29 -3.48
N VAL A 131 -17.95 20.85 -3.90
CA VAL A 131 -18.02 21.96 -4.88
C VAL A 131 -17.18 23.17 -4.46
N ALA A 132 -17.03 23.40 -3.15
CA ALA A 132 -16.18 24.46 -2.60
C ALA A 132 -14.68 24.27 -2.90
N LEU A 133 -14.21 23.04 -3.16
CA LEU A 133 -12.85 22.79 -3.62
C LEU A 133 -12.73 23.16 -5.11
N MET A 134 -13.59 22.57 -5.94
CA MET A 134 -13.74 22.85 -7.36
C MET A 134 -15.00 22.19 -7.92
N PRO A 135 -15.55 22.62 -9.06
CA PRO A 135 -16.62 21.90 -9.76
C PRO A 135 -16.21 20.47 -10.15
N LEU A 136 -17.15 19.53 -10.11
CA LEU A 136 -16.89 18.10 -10.43
C LEU A 136 -16.39 17.92 -11.88
N GLU A 137 -16.94 18.68 -12.83
CA GLU A 137 -16.51 18.61 -14.24
C GLU A 137 -15.05 19.00 -14.42
N ASP A 138 -14.60 20.03 -13.72
CA ASP A 138 -13.21 20.48 -13.75
C ASP A 138 -12.29 19.42 -13.12
N ALA A 139 -12.75 18.76 -12.05
CA ALA A 139 -12.01 17.70 -11.40
C ALA A 139 -11.86 16.45 -12.29
N LEU A 140 -12.93 16.08 -13.00
CA LEU A 140 -12.91 14.98 -13.96
C LEU A 140 -12.02 15.31 -15.17
N LYS A 141 -12.03 16.57 -15.62
CA LYS A 141 -11.12 17.06 -16.65
C LYS A 141 -9.66 16.97 -16.19
N ALA A 142 -9.35 17.38 -14.97
CA ALA A 142 -8.02 17.25 -14.39
C ALA A 142 -7.58 15.78 -14.30
N LEU A 143 -8.46 14.88 -13.85
CA LEU A 143 -8.19 13.44 -13.83
C LEU A 143 -7.87 12.89 -15.22
N ARG A 144 -8.66 13.27 -16.22
CA ARG A 144 -8.42 12.83 -17.60
C ARG A 144 -7.06 13.28 -18.09
N THR A 145 -6.71 14.56 -17.93
CA THR A 145 -5.41 15.10 -18.34
C THR A 145 -4.27 14.39 -17.61
N ALA A 146 -4.40 14.18 -16.30
CA ALA A 146 -3.40 13.49 -15.49
C ALA A 146 -3.13 12.07 -16.00
N LEU A 147 -4.20 11.31 -16.29
CA LEU A 147 -4.10 9.95 -16.81
C LEU A 147 -3.55 9.92 -18.24
N GLN A 148 -3.96 10.87 -19.10
CA GLN A 148 -3.42 11.00 -20.46
C GLN A 148 -1.91 11.25 -20.43
N ARG A 149 -1.46 12.19 -19.58
CA ARG A 149 -0.04 12.51 -19.42
C ARG A 149 0.75 11.34 -18.89
N ALA A 150 0.22 10.62 -17.89
CA ALA A 150 0.89 9.44 -17.33
C ALA A 150 0.99 8.27 -18.34
N GLN A 151 0.06 8.18 -19.30
CA GLN A 151 0.04 7.11 -20.32
C GLN A 151 0.78 7.50 -21.62
N ALA A 152 1.04 8.78 -21.85
CA ALA A 152 1.68 9.28 -23.07
C ALA A 152 3.08 8.70 -23.36
N PRO A 153 4.00 8.51 -22.38
CA PRO A 153 5.37 8.08 -22.65
C PRO A 153 5.50 6.63 -23.14
N SER A 154 4.54 5.76 -22.81
CA SER A 154 4.72 4.31 -22.97
C SER A 154 4.10 3.72 -24.24
N GLY A 155 3.31 4.48 -25.01
CA GLY A 155 2.56 3.96 -26.17
C GLY A 155 1.47 2.93 -25.82
N ALA A 156 1.61 2.21 -24.70
CA ALA A 156 0.64 1.33 -24.07
C ALA A 156 -0.04 2.05 -22.91
N ARG A 157 -1.38 1.87 -22.80
CA ARG A 157 -2.20 2.41 -21.72
C ARG A 157 -1.91 1.69 -20.40
N ARG A 158 -0.81 2.03 -19.75
CA ARG A 158 -0.45 1.47 -18.45
C ARG A 158 -1.47 1.91 -17.39
N PRO A 159 -2.09 0.97 -16.66
CA PRO A 159 -2.91 1.31 -15.51
C PRO A 159 -2.10 2.05 -14.45
N VAL A 160 -2.66 3.11 -13.89
CA VAL A 160 -2.03 3.95 -12.85
C VAL A 160 -2.59 3.55 -11.50
N TYR A 161 -1.74 3.35 -10.49
CA TYR A 161 -2.22 2.98 -9.16
C TYR A 161 -2.99 4.14 -8.49
N LYS A 162 -4.06 3.81 -7.78
CA LYS A 162 -4.88 4.76 -7.01
C LYS A 162 -4.04 5.59 -6.03
N THR A 163 -2.97 5.00 -5.48
CA THR A 163 -2.03 5.65 -4.56
C THR A 163 -1.21 6.77 -5.21
N GLU A 164 -0.98 6.70 -6.53
CA GLU A 164 -0.19 7.68 -7.29
C GLU A 164 -1.04 8.84 -7.83
N LEU A 165 -2.35 8.63 -7.98
CA LEU A 165 -3.26 9.60 -8.58
C LEU A 165 -3.23 10.97 -7.91
N ARG A 166 -3.05 11.03 -6.59
CA ARG A 166 -3.00 12.32 -5.90
C ARG A 166 -1.83 13.16 -6.39
N THR A 167 -0.66 12.56 -6.54
CA THR A 167 0.54 13.25 -7.05
C THR A 167 0.31 13.74 -8.47
N LEU A 168 -0.23 12.87 -9.34
CA LEU A 168 -0.53 13.24 -10.73
C LEU A 168 -1.57 14.34 -10.84
N LEU A 169 -2.63 14.29 -10.04
CA LEU A 169 -3.66 15.32 -9.99
C LEU A 169 -3.10 16.65 -9.47
N THR A 170 -2.23 16.64 -8.46
CA THR A 170 -1.56 17.86 -7.97
C THR A 170 -0.67 18.51 -9.04
N MET A 171 -0.05 17.71 -9.91
CA MET A 171 0.75 18.22 -11.04
C MET A 171 -0.14 18.89 -12.11
N GLU A 172 -1.38 18.45 -12.29
CA GLU A 172 -2.32 19.09 -13.22
C GLU A 172 -3.06 20.28 -12.61
N GLU A 173 -3.52 20.13 -11.37
CA GLU A 173 -4.35 21.09 -10.66
C GLU A 173 -3.89 21.18 -9.19
N PRO A 174 -3.16 22.25 -8.81
CA PRO A 174 -2.60 22.42 -7.48
C PRO A 174 -3.62 22.36 -6.33
N ARG A 175 -4.92 22.56 -6.63
CA ARG A 175 -6.00 22.40 -5.64
C ARG A 175 -6.09 20.99 -5.05
N PHE A 176 -5.53 19.97 -5.68
CA PHE A 176 -5.47 18.61 -5.12
C PHE A 176 -4.37 18.40 -4.06
N ASP A 177 -3.51 19.40 -3.82
CA ASP A 177 -2.52 19.34 -2.75
C ASP A 177 -3.19 19.48 -1.37
N LYS A 178 -3.16 18.38 -0.61
CA LYS A 178 -3.71 18.30 0.76
C LYS A 178 -3.04 19.26 1.76
N ASN A 179 -1.79 19.65 1.51
CA ASN A 179 -1.04 20.52 2.40
C ASN A 179 -1.43 22.00 2.17
N ARG A 180 -1.87 22.32 0.94
CA ARG A 180 -2.24 23.67 0.53
C ARG A 180 -3.73 23.94 0.64
N TYR A 181 -4.57 22.92 0.42
CA TYR A 181 -6.02 23.03 0.46
C TYR A 181 -6.60 22.00 1.43
N PRO A 182 -7.15 22.43 2.59
CA PRO A 182 -7.69 21.50 3.59
C PRO A 182 -8.77 20.55 3.04
N LEU A 183 -9.61 21.04 2.12
CA LEU A 183 -10.65 20.24 1.46
C LEU A 183 -10.07 19.14 0.54
N ALA A 184 -8.83 19.27 0.07
CA ALA A 184 -8.12 18.22 -0.66
C ALA A 184 -7.60 17.09 0.27
N GLY A 185 -7.46 17.40 1.55
CA GLY A 185 -7.19 16.46 2.63
C GLY A 185 -8.40 15.61 3.03
N THR A 186 -9.59 15.92 2.52
CA THR A 186 -10.82 15.18 2.82
C THR A 186 -10.68 13.69 2.54
N HIS A 187 -11.10 12.87 3.50
CA HIS A 187 -11.07 11.42 3.38
C HIS A 187 -11.92 10.97 2.17
N ARG A 188 -11.44 9.99 1.39
CA ARG A 188 -12.07 9.47 0.15
C ARG A 188 -12.18 10.42 -1.03
N LEU A 189 -11.64 11.65 -1.02
CA LEU A 189 -11.76 12.57 -2.17
C LEU A 189 -11.38 11.91 -3.51
N ILE A 190 -10.25 11.21 -3.55
CA ILE A 190 -9.79 10.48 -4.75
C ILE A 190 -10.74 9.34 -5.09
N SER A 191 -11.22 8.59 -4.10
CA SER A 191 -12.19 7.52 -4.31
C SER A 191 -13.51 8.04 -4.89
N LEU A 192 -14.00 9.19 -4.42
CA LEU A 192 -15.20 9.85 -4.93
C LEU A 192 -15.00 10.29 -6.39
N LEU A 193 -13.86 10.91 -6.69
CA LEU A 193 -13.53 11.29 -8.07
C LEU A 193 -13.49 10.10 -9.01
N LEU A 194 -12.87 8.99 -8.57
CA LEU A 194 -12.82 7.75 -9.35
C LEU A 194 -14.19 7.11 -9.52
N GLN A 195 -15.03 7.13 -8.49
CA GLN A 195 -16.40 6.63 -8.56
C GLN A 195 -17.23 7.41 -9.60
N GLU A 196 -17.13 8.74 -9.60
CA GLU A 196 -17.78 9.60 -10.59
C GLU A 196 -17.22 9.43 -12.01
N ALA A 197 -15.92 9.21 -12.14
CA ALA A 197 -15.30 8.92 -13.44
C ALA A 197 -15.74 7.55 -13.99
N LEU A 198 -15.83 6.55 -13.12
CA LEU A 198 -16.25 5.19 -13.45
C LEU A 198 -17.74 5.14 -13.84
N SER A 199 -18.62 5.82 -13.10
CA SER A 199 -20.06 5.88 -13.40
C SER A 199 -20.35 6.52 -14.76
N ARG A 200 -19.45 7.39 -15.23
CA ARG A 200 -19.51 8.04 -16.55
C ARG A 200 -18.79 7.28 -17.67
N GLY A 201 -18.24 6.09 -17.38
CA GLY A 201 -17.48 5.30 -18.34
C GLY A 201 -16.20 6.00 -18.84
N MET A 202 -15.62 6.88 -18.03
CA MET A 202 -14.40 7.62 -18.40
C MET A 202 -13.14 6.78 -18.16
N ILE A 203 -13.19 5.90 -17.17
CA ILE A 203 -12.06 5.08 -16.74
C ILE A 203 -12.49 3.62 -16.58
N ALA A 204 -11.54 2.71 -16.76
CA ALA A 204 -11.63 1.34 -16.32
C ALA A 204 -10.84 1.18 -15.01
N GLN A 205 -11.39 0.39 -14.07
CA GLN A 205 -10.74 0.08 -12.79
C GLN A 205 -10.33 -1.40 -12.77
N PHE A 206 -9.12 -1.68 -12.30
CA PHE A 206 -8.57 -3.03 -12.16
C PHE A 206 -8.13 -3.29 -10.72
N GLY A 207 -8.32 -4.52 -10.25
CA GLY A 207 -7.93 -4.95 -8.91
C GLY A 207 -8.85 -4.48 -7.78
N THR A 208 -8.49 -4.86 -6.55
CA THR A 208 -9.19 -4.52 -5.31
C THR A 208 -8.28 -3.74 -4.38
N GLU A 209 -8.81 -3.05 -3.36
CA GLU A 209 -7.95 -2.36 -2.37
C GLU A 209 -6.97 -3.34 -1.70
N PRO A 210 -5.69 -2.94 -1.49
CA PRO A 210 -5.09 -1.63 -1.76
C PRO A 210 -4.53 -1.44 -3.19
N THR A 211 -4.53 -2.47 -4.02
CA THR A 211 -3.86 -2.52 -5.34
C THR A 211 -4.76 -2.06 -6.49
N ILE A 212 -5.67 -1.11 -6.25
CA ILE A 212 -6.53 -0.57 -7.30
C ILE A 212 -5.67 0.21 -8.30
N SER A 213 -5.81 -0.11 -9.59
CA SER A 213 -5.26 0.67 -10.68
C SER A 213 -6.37 1.12 -11.64
N VAL A 214 -6.15 2.23 -12.34
CA VAL A 214 -7.12 2.84 -13.23
C VAL A 214 -6.49 3.23 -14.57
N ALA A 215 -7.25 3.08 -15.65
CA ALA A 215 -6.83 3.52 -16.99
C ALA A 215 -7.97 4.27 -17.69
N LEU A 216 -7.66 5.08 -18.71
CA LEU A 216 -8.69 5.76 -19.49
C LEU A 216 -9.42 4.77 -20.37
N GLN A 217 -10.75 4.82 -20.35
CA GLN A 217 -11.59 4.05 -21.25
C GLN A 217 -11.65 4.75 -22.60
N GLU A 218 -11.50 3.98 -23.68
CA GLU A 218 -11.62 4.51 -25.04
C GLU A 218 -13.09 4.88 -25.30
N PRO A 219 -13.40 6.06 -25.89
CA PRO A 219 -14.72 6.27 -26.43
C PRO A 219 -14.95 5.17 -27.45
N ALA A 220 -15.98 4.35 -27.26
CA ALA A 220 -16.30 3.28 -28.20
C ALA A 220 -16.39 3.88 -29.60
N GLY A 221 -15.36 3.63 -30.43
CA GLY A 221 -15.42 3.98 -31.84
C GLY A 221 -16.61 3.27 -32.48
N PRO A 222 -17.13 3.77 -33.61
CA PRO A 222 -18.19 3.08 -34.34
C PRO A 222 -17.71 1.65 -34.62
N SER A 223 -18.29 0.70 -33.90
CA SER A 223 -17.85 -0.68 -33.91
C SER A 223 -18.09 -1.26 -35.29
N ARG A 224 -17.01 -1.59 -36.03
CA ARG A 224 -17.10 -2.53 -37.14
C ARG A 224 -17.63 -3.84 -36.57
N GLY A 225 -18.73 -4.31 -37.16
CA GLY A 225 -19.63 -5.29 -36.59
C GLY A 225 -18.93 -6.50 -35.97
N MET A 226 -19.20 -6.70 -34.69
CA MET A 226 -19.12 -8.01 -34.08
C MET A 226 -20.38 -8.18 -33.22
N VAL A 227 -21.05 -9.28 -33.48
CA VAL A 227 -22.44 -9.61 -33.12
C VAL A 227 -22.66 -9.56 -31.59
N PRO A 228 -23.78 -8.96 -31.11
CA PRO A 228 -24.07 -8.88 -29.68
C PRO A 228 -24.60 -10.22 -29.14
N SER A 229 -24.14 -10.60 -27.94
CA SER A 229 -24.78 -11.59 -27.09
C SER A 229 -25.39 -10.87 -25.86
N PRO A 230 -26.65 -11.10 -25.48
CA PRO A 230 -27.41 -10.14 -24.65
C PRO A 230 -27.43 -10.44 -23.14
N ALA A 231 -27.84 -9.38 -22.41
CA ALA A 231 -28.33 -9.26 -21.03
C ALA A 231 -27.26 -9.15 -19.92
N SER A 232 -27.26 -8.16 -19.03
CA SER A 232 -28.41 -7.45 -18.43
C SER A 232 -28.18 -5.96 -18.20
N THR A 233 -29.19 -5.19 -18.56
CA THR A 233 -29.36 -3.75 -18.35
C THR A 233 -30.10 -3.53 -17.02
N ARG A 234 -29.65 -2.58 -16.19
CA ARG A 234 -30.55 -1.85 -15.29
C ARG A 234 -30.25 -0.36 -15.34
N SER A 235 -31.19 0.34 -15.96
CA SER A 235 -31.33 1.78 -16.05
C SER A 235 -31.73 2.37 -14.70
N VAL A 236 -31.16 3.52 -14.32
CA VAL A 236 -31.76 4.41 -13.32
C VAL A 236 -32.06 5.73 -14.01
N THR A 237 -33.34 6.07 -13.99
CA THR A 237 -33.98 7.23 -14.59
C THR A 237 -33.59 8.50 -13.85
N ALA A 238 -33.09 9.50 -14.60
CA ALA A 238 -32.86 10.85 -14.10
C ALA A 238 -34.18 11.64 -14.08
N VAL A 239 -34.47 12.32 -12.97
CA VAL A 239 -35.50 13.36 -12.90
C VAL A 239 -34.80 14.71 -12.80
N ALA A 240 -35.06 15.55 -13.79
CA ALA A 240 -34.61 16.93 -13.86
C ALA A 240 -35.42 17.83 -12.92
N SER A 241 -34.74 18.80 -12.29
CA SER A 241 -35.39 20.02 -11.83
C SER A 241 -34.60 21.22 -12.32
N THR A 242 -35.32 22.00 -13.12
CA THR A 242 -34.97 23.27 -13.74
C THR A 242 -35.24 24.46 -12.82
N ALA A 243 -34.57 25.57 -13.16
CA ALA A 243 -34.86 26.99 -12.86
C ALA A 243 -34.30 27.56 -11.54
N ALA A 244 -33.92 28.83 -11.44
CA ALA A 244 -33.52 29.89 -12.37
C ALA A 244 -33.02 31.08 -11.51
N THR A 245 -31.96 31.76 -11.99
CA THR A 245 -31.72 33.22 -11.96
C THR A 245 -31.93 34.05 -10.67
N ALA A 246 -30.87 34.69 -10.16
CA ALA A 246 -30.67 36.16 -10.17
C ALA A 246 -29.57 36.62 -9.19
N ASN A 247 -28.53 37.28 -9.73
CA ASN A 247 -27.67 38.23 -9.01
C ASN A 247 -28.42 39.58 -8.87
N PRO A 248 -28.03 40.47 -7.93
CA PRO A 248 -27.04 41.48 -8.28
C PRO A 248 -26.02 41.83 -7.17
N ALA A 249 -24.96 42.48 -7.64
CA ALA A 249 -23.78 42.94 -6.93
C ALA A 249 -24.01 44.10 -5.95
N THR A 250 -23.09 44.27 -5.00
CA THR A 250 -22.68 45.59 -4.47
C THR A 250 -21.34 45.53 -3.73
N THR A 251 -20.36 46.27 -4.26
CA THR A 251 -19.23 46.93 -3.56
C THR A 251 -19.50 48.46 -3.67
N PRO A 252 -18.80 49.41 -2.98
CA PRO A 252 -17.42 49.37 -2.45
C PRO A 252 -17.20 50.17 -1.12
N THR A 253 -15.91 50.41 -0.76
CA THR A 253 -15.30 51.66 -0.16
C THR A 253 -14.49 51.41 1.13
N THR A 254 -13.13 51.36 1.09
CA THR A 254 -12.09 52.38 1.49
C THR A 254 -12.00 52.59 3.02
N ALA A 255 -10.89 52.83 3.76
CA ALA A 255 -9.51 53.29 3.59
C ALA A 255 -8.74 52.92 4.92
N ALA A 256 -7.47 52.51 4.97
CA ALA A 256 -6.21 53.29 4.99
C ALA A 256 -5.48 53.32 6.38
N ALA A 257 -4.14 53.31 6.29
CA ALA A 257 -3.09 53.57 7.30
C ALA A 257 -2.83 52.47 8.35
N GLY A 258 -1.61 51.98 8.61
CA GLY A 258 -0.24 52.34 8.25
C GLY A 258 0.66 51.96 9.43
N ILE A 259 1.88 51.42 9.22
CA ILE A 259 3.04 51.37 10.15
C ILE A 259 4.24 50.71 9.41
N PRO A 260 5.51 51.08 9.72
CA PRO A 260 6.59 51.13 8.75
C PRO A 260 7.57 49.95 8.78
N ALA A 261 8.42 49.95 7.75
CA ALA A 261 9.51 49.03 7.47
C ALA A 261 10.53 48.88 8.63
N GLN A 262 10.89 47.62 8.91
CA GLN A 262 12.16 47.24 9.50
C GLN A 262 12.79 46.10 8.70
N ALA A 263 14.11 46.21 8.52
CA ALA A 263 14.96 45.40 7.68
C ALA A 263 14.97 43.92 8.10
N HIS A 264 14.70 43.03 7.14
CA HIS A 264 14.98 41.61 7.30
C HIS A 264 16.27 41.24 6.58
N ALA A 265 17.23 40.84 7.41
CA ALA A 265 18.41 40.10 7.04
C ALA A 265 18.04 38.84 6.23
N SER A 266 18.93 38.48 5.31
CA SER A 266 18.89 37.27 4.51
C SER A 266 18.59 36.03 5.37
N ALA A 267 17.36 35.51 5.28
CA ALA A 267 16.99 34.22 5.82
C ALA A 267 16.95 33.20 4.68
N VAL A 268 17.82 32.21 4.77
CA VAL A 268 17.82 30.98 3.98
C VAL A 268 16.40 30.38 4.02
N PRO A 269 15.81 29.97 2.88
CA PRO A 269 14.48 29.39 2.88
C PRO A 269 14.50 28.07 3.65
N THR A 270 13.78 28.04 4.77
CA THR A 270 13.49 26.84 5.54
C THR A 270 12.53 25.98 4.73
N ALA A 271 13.09 25.01 4.00
CA ALA A 271 12.34 24.03 3.22
C ALA A 271 11.32 23.31 4.12
N SER A 272 10.07 23.29 3.66
CA SER A 272 8.96 22.59 4.30
C SER A 272 9.30 21.13 4.57
N VAL A 273 9.23 20.76 5.85
CA VAL A 273 9.35 19.39 6.35
C VAL A 273 8.19 18.57 5.79
N ASN A 274 8.42 17.79 4.72
CA ASN A 274 7.78 16.46 4.43
C ASN A 274 7.78 16.00 2.96
N ASP A 275 8.58 16.57 2.05
CA ASP A 275 8.73 15.99 0.70
C ASP A 275 10.18 15.98 0.22
N THR A 276 11.11 15.55 1.09
CA THR A 276 12.49 15.36 0.66
C THR A 276 12.61 14.03 -0.08
N ARG A 277 13.35 13.99 -1.19
CA ARG A 277 13.62 12.79 -2.00
C ARG A 277 14.05 11.56 -1.18
N SER A 278 14.77 11.75 -0.07
CA SER A 278 15.07 10.69 0.93
C SER A 278 13.83 9.99 1.50
N TRP A 279 12.76 10.73 1.77
CA TRP A 279 11.51 10.18 2.29
C TRP A 279 10.81 9.30 1.26
N HIS A 280 10.87 9.70 -0.02
CA HIS A 280 10.35 8.89 -1.12
C HIS A 280 11.09 7.54 -1.21
N PHE A 281 12.43 7.56 -1.21
CA PHE A 281 13.25 6.33 -1.20
C PHE A 281 12.98 5.47 0.03
N ALA A 282 12.90 6.08 1.22
CA ALA A 282 12.58 5.35 2.45
C ALA A 282 11.19 4.70 2.38
N ASN A 283 10.19 5.34 1.74
CA ASN A 283 8.89 4.74 1.54
C ASN A 283 8.92 3.56 0.58
N VAL A 284 9.67 3.64 -0.51
CA VAL A 284 9.85 2.52 -1.45
C VAL A 284 10.41 1.30 -0.70
N LEU A 285 11.47 1.50 0.10
CA LEU A 285 12.04 0.43 0.92
C LEU A 285 11.02 -0.16 1.91
N ARG A 286 10.20 0.67 2.57
CA ARG A 286 9.15 0.18 3.48
C ARG A 286 8.09 -0.65 2.77
N GLN A 287 7.64 -0.19 1.60
CA GLN A 287 6.63 -0.90 0.81
C GLN A 287 7.14 -2.27 0.34
N LEU A 288 8.42 -2.34 -0.01
CA LEU A 288 9.10 -3.59 -0.40
C LEU A 288 9.54 -4.45 0.79
N ARG A 289 9.31 -4.01 2.03
CA ARG A 289 9.81 -4.65 3.26
C ARG A 289 11.33 -4.80 3.30
N LEU A 290 12.04 -3.84 2.71
CA LEU A 290 13.50 -3.73 2.69
C LEU A 290 14.03 -2.65 3.64
N GLY A 291 13.28 -2.35 4.70
CA GLY A 291 13.63 -1.34 5.70
C GLY A 291 12.92 0.00 5.48
N PRO A 292 13.54 1.14 5.86
CA PRO A 292 14.92 1.25 6.32
C PRO A 292 15.05 0.82 7.80
N TYR A 293 16.09 0.03 8.11
CA TYR A 293 16.49 -0.37 9.47
C TYR A 293 17.85 0.26 9.86
N PRO A 294 18.01 1.59 9.72
CA PRO A 294 19.33 2.23 9.79
C PRO A 294 20.02 2.05 11.15
N GLU A 295 19.26 1.84 12.22
CA GLU A 295 19.78 1.78 13.58
C GLU A 295 20.58 0.51 13.86
N VAL A 296 20.28 -0.60 13.17
CA VAL A 296 20.82 -1.93 13.49
C VAL A 296 21.38 -2.67 12.26
N ARG A 297 21.34 -2.07 11.07
CA ARG A 297 21.67 -2.77 9.82
C ARG A 297 23.14 -3.18 9.74
N HIS A 298 24.07 -2.29 10.08
CA HIS A 298 25.50 -2.64 10.04
C HIS A 298 25.85 -3.69 11.09
N ASP A 299 25.30 -3.57 12.31
CA ASP A 299 25.44 -4.60 13.34
C ASP A 299 24.93 -5.96 12.85
N LEU A 300 23.80 -5.97 12.13
CA LEU A 300 23.28 -7.19 11.52
C LEU A 300 24.26 -7.77 10.50
N TYR A 301 24.85 -6.95 9.63
CA TYR A 301 25.84 -7.41 8.66
C TYR A 301 27.09 -7.99 9.35
N ASP A 302 27.56 -7.35 10.41
CA ASP A 302 28.67 -7.84 11.22
C ASP A 302 28.36 -9.20 11.86
N ARG A 303 27.14 -9.37 12.37
CA ARG A 303 26.69 -10.67 12.93
C ARG A 303 26.58 -11.75 11.86
N ILE A 304 26.12 -11.43 10.66
CA ILE A 304 26.09 -12.39 9.55
C ILE A 304 27.49 -12.90 9.26
N ILE A 305 28.47 -12.00 9.10
CA ILE A 305 29.86 -12.38 8.82
C ILE A 305 30.45 -13.21 9.97
N ALA A 306 30.30 -12.77 11.21
CA ALA A 306 30.81 -13.49 12.38
C ALA A 306 30.21 -14.91 12.50
N ILE A 307 28.89 -15.07 12.34
CA ILE A 307 28.23 -16.37 12.41
C ILE A 307 28.71 -17.31 11.30
N THR A 308 28.93 -16.78 10.08
CA THR A 308 29.49 -17.61 8.99
C THR A 308 30.92 -18.03 9.28
N GLN A 309 31.75 -17.17 9.87
CA GLN A 309 33.13 -17.52 10.28
C GLN A 309 33.13 -18.57 11.39
N GLU A 310 32.30 -18.41 12.42
CA GLU A 310 32.13 -19.40 13.50
C GLU A 310 31.68 -20.78 12.98
N ASN A 311 30.94 -20.81 11.86
CA ASN A 311 30.42 -22.05 11.29
C ASN A 311 31.39 -22.72 10.30
N GLN A 312 32.48 -22.06 9.87
CA GLN A 312 33.44 -22.62 8.92
C GLN A 312 34.06 -23.94 9.41
N ASP A 313 34.25 -24.07 10.72
CA ASP A 313 34.81 -25.27 11.35
C ASP A 313 33.73 -26.31 11.75
N SER A 314 32.46 -26.00 11.52
CA SER A 314 31.34 -26.86 11.91
C SER A 314 30.84 -27.72 10.74
N SER A 315 30.58 -28.99 10.99
CA SER A 315 29.92 -29.87 10.01
C SER A 315 28.40 -29.60 9.87
N ALA A 316 27.83 -28.70 10.68
CA ALA A 316 26.41 -28.39 10.63
C ALA A 316 26.10 -27.39 9.51
N GLU A 317 25.21 -27.79 8.60
CA GLU A 317 24.78 -26.98 7.46
C GLU A 317 24.07 -25.69 7.92
N LEU A 318 24.61 -24.55 7.51
CA LEU A 318 24.06 -23.24 7.82
C LEU A 318 23.21 -22.73 6.66
N THR A 319 21.89 -22.77 6.83
CA THR A 319 20.93 -22.28 5.83
C THR A 319 20.68 -20.78 5.95
N VAL A 320 20.23 -20.14 4.85
CA VAL A 320 19.90 -18.71 4.80
C VAL A 320 18.95 -18.30 5.94
N ARG A 321 17.88 -19.07 6.16
CA ARG A 321 16.91 -18.82 7.22
C ARG A 321 17.55 -18.89 8.61
N THR A 322 18.40 -19.89 8.84
CA THR A 322 19.05 -20.10 10.14
C THR A 322 20.05 -18.98 10.43
N LEU A 323 20.84 -18.59 9.43
CA LEU A 323 21.77 -17.48 9.50
C LEU A 323 21.06 -16.16 9.83
N ALA A 324 20.02 -15.79 9.07
CA ALA A 324 19.24 -14.57 9.31
C ALA A 324 18.62 -14.56 10.72
N ARG A 325 17.99 -15.66 11.13
CA ARG A 325 17.36 -15.78 12.46
C ARG A 325 18.37 -15.67 13.60
N ARG A 326 19.53 -16.34 13.50
CA ARG A 326 20.60 -16.25 14.50
C ARG A 326 21.17 -14.83 14.58
N ALA A 327 21.45 -14.21 13.43
CA ALA A 327 21.99 -12.86 13.38
C ALA A 327 21.03 -11.84 14.03
N VAL A 328 19.74 -11.88 13.67
CA VAL A 328 18.72 -11.00 14.28
C VAL A 328 18.57 -11.25 15.77
N ALA A 329 18.61 -12.50 16.23
CA ALA A 329 18.55 -12.81 17.66
C ALA A 329 19.73 -12.21 18.44
N GLN A 330 20.96 -12.28 17.90
CA GLN A 330 22.15 -11.68 18.50
C GLN A 330 22.14 -10.14 18.46
N VAL A 331 21.67 -9.55 17.36
CA VAL A 331 21.48 -8.08 17.29
C VAL A 331 20.45 -7.64 18.32
N ARG A 332 19.32 -8.36 18.44
CA ARG A 332 18.28 -8.06 19.43
C ARG A 332 18.80 -8.15 20.87
N SER A 333 19.60 -9.16 21.20
CA SER A 333 20.14 -9.29 22.56
C SER A 333 21.09 -8.16 22.94
N ASN A 334 21.82 -7.64 21.95
CA ASN A 334 22.84 -6.60 22.14
C ASN A 334 22.32 -5.18 21.88
N ALA A 335 21.10 -5.04 21.36
CA ALA A 335 20.48 -3.76 21.07
C ALA A 335 20.19 -2.96 22.35
N PRO A 336 20.25 -1.62 22.28
CA PRO A 336 19.88 -0.76 23.40
C PRO A 336 18.41 -0.98 23.80
N GLU A 337 18.07 -0.66 25.06
CA GLU A 337 16.68 -0.78 25.54
C GLU A 337 15.72 0.12 24.76
N HIS A 338 16.22 1.24 24.24
CA HIS A 338 15.45 2.26 23.54
C HIS A 338 16.22 2.76 22.32
N PHE A 339 15.51 2.91 21.20
CA PHE A 339 16.05 3.50 19.97
C PHE A 339 15.56 4.96 19.85
N PRO A 340 16.47 5.93 19.74
CA PRO A 340 16.08 7.33 19.62
C PRO A 340 15.38 7.58 18.27
N ARG A 341 14.22 8.23 18.28
CA ARG A 341 13.57 8.70 17.05
C ARG A 341 13.62 10.22 16.94
N ARG A 342 13.53 10.70 15.70
CA ARG A 342 13.60 12.12 15.34
C ARG A 342 12.57 13.01 16.05
N ASN A 343 11.43 12.45 16.48
CA ASN A 343 10.38 13.21 17.15
C ASN A 343 10.54 13.25 18.68
N GLY A 344 11.66 12.76 19.23
CA GLY A 344 11.89 12.69 20.68
C GLY A 344 11.12 11.56 21.38
N ASP A 345 10.41 10.72 20.63
CA ASP A 345 9.78 9.50 21.13
C ASP A 345 10.76 8.33 20.98
N ASP A 346 11.11 7.70 22.09
CA ASP A 346 12.01 6.55 22.11
C ASP A 346 11.24 5.27 21.78
N LEU A 347 11.75 4.46 20.86
CA LEU A 347 11.15 3.17 20.53
C LEU A 347 11.73 2.08 21.44
N PRO A 348 10.92 1.43 22.31
CA PRO A 348 11.40 0.33 23.11
C PRO A 348 11.89 -0.82 22.25
N ARG A 349 12.97 -1.48 22.69
CA ARG A 349 13.60 -2.62 22.01
C ARG A 349 12.60 -3.68 21.59
N ASP A 350 11.68 -4.05 22.48
CA ASP A 350 10.70 -5.11 22.20
C ASP A 350 9.58 -4.70 21.23
N ARG A 351 9.43 -3.40 20.95
CA ARG A 351 8.53 -2.88 19.92
C ARG A 351 9.22 -2.68 18.57
N TYR A 352 10.54 -2.88 18.48
CA TYR A 352 11.25 -2.87 17.20
C TYR A 352 10.77 -4.02 16.32
N ASP A 353 10.72 -3.80 15.00
CA ASP A 353 10.24 -4.78 14.03
C ASP A 353 11.31 -5.84 13.72
N TRP A 354 11.65 -6.65 14.71
CA TRP A 354 12.64 -7.73 14.59
C TRP A 354 12.26 -8.76 13.53
N ARG A 355 10.96 -9.03 13.39
CA ARG A 355 10.45 -9.97 12.39
C ARG A 355 10.59 -9.41 10.97
N GLY A 356 10.34 -8.11 10.80
CA GLY A 356 10.63 -7.42 9.56
C GLY A 356 12.11 -7.45 9.21
N LEU A 357 13.00 -7.22 10.19
CA LEU A 357 14.44 -7.29 10.02
C LEU A 357 14.90 -8.70 9.57
N GLU A 358 14.34 -9.77 10.16
CA GLU A 358 14.60 -11.15 9.73
C GLU A 358 14.15 -11.38 8.27
N ASN A 359 12.94 -10.95 7.91
CA ASN A 359 12.43 -11.10 6.55
C ASN A 359 13.25 -10.30 5.54
N PHE A 360 13.65 -9.07 5.89
CA PHE A 360 14.55 -8.24 5.10
C PHE A 360 15.86 -8.97 4.83
N MET A 361 16.48 -9.54 5.86
CA MET A 361 17.75 -10.21 5.69
C MET A 361 17.61 -11.46 4.83
N VAL A 362 16.56 -12.27 5.05
CA VAL A 362 16.27 -13.42 4.17
C VAL A 362 16.14 -12.98 2.71
N HIS A 363 15.43 -11.89 2.46
CA HIS A 363 15.22 -11.36 1.11
C HIS A 363 16.53 -10.88 0.48
N VAL A 364 17.35 -10.13 1.22
CA VAL A 364 18.65 -9.66 0.73
C VAL A 364 19.61 -10.83 0.49
N LEU A 365 19.78 -11.74 1.46
CA LEU A 365 20.64 -12.93 1.30
C LEU A 365 20.21 -13.78 0.11
N SER A 366 18.91 -13.84 -0.18
CA SER A 366 18.41 -14.62 -1.32
C SER A 366 18.80 -14.06 -2.69
N ARG A 367 19.29 -12.82 -2.75
CA ARG A 367 19.62 -12.12 -3.99
C ARG A 367 21.11 -11.87 -4.19
N THR A 368 21.94 -12.12 -3.17
CA THR A 368 23.39 -11.88 -3.22
C THR A 368 24.22 -13.07 -3.67
N GLU A 369 23.66 -14.03 -4.43
CA GLU A 369 24.38 -15.20 -4.99
C GLU A 369 25.14 -16.08 -3.97
N ILE A 370 24.94 -15.87 -2.67
CA ILE A 370 25.57 -16.66 -1.61
C ILE A 370 24.78 -17.93 -1.25
N ALA A 371 23.54 -18.05 -1.70
CA ALA A 371 22.74 -19.24 -1.46
C ALA A 371 23.09 -20.32 -2.49
N LEU A 372 23.45 -21.51 -2.03
CA LEU A 372 23.93 -22.58 -2.89
C LEU A 372 22.82 -23.59 -3.20
N GLY A 373 22.71 -23.98 -4.46
CA GLY A 373 21.86 -25.09 -4.89
C GLY A 373 22.47 -26.45 -4.55
N ALA A 374 21.72 -27.52 -4.85
CA ALA A 374 22.19 -28.90 -4.61
C ALA A 374 23.48 -29.26 -5.36
N ASN A 375 23.83 -28.52 -6.41
CA ASN A 375 25.07 -28.67 -7.18
C ASN A 375 26.25 -27.87 -6.62
N GLY A 376 26.08 -27.22 -5.46
CA GLY A 376 27.10 -26.36 -4.84
C GLY A 376 27.36 -25.04 -5.57
N LYS A 377 26.57 -24.71 -6.60
CA LYS A 377 26.66 -23.42 -7.31
C LYS A 377 25.69 -22.41 -6.72
N PRO A 378 25.98 -21.10 -6.81
CA PRO A 378 25.02 -20.05 -6.52
C PRO A 378 23.68 -20.28 -7.21
N LEU A 379 22.60 -20.14 -6.45
CA LEU A 379 21.25 -20.09 -7.00
C LEU A 379 21.08 -18.80 -7.81
N PRO A 380 20.38 -18.85 -8.96
CA PRO A 380 19.99 -17.66 -9.70
C PRO A 380 19.22 -16.67 -8.82
N ARG A 381 19.34 -15.37 -9.06
CA ARG A 381 18.70 -14.33 -8.24
C ARG A 381 17.17 -14.36 -8.31
N GLU A 382 16.64 -14.92 -9.40
CA GLU A 382 15.22 -15.08 -9.66
C GLU A 382 14.62 -16.30 -8.93
N THR A 383 15.46 -17.09 -8.25
CA THR A 383 15.02 -18.25 -7.48
C THR A 383 14.03 -17.82 -6.40
N SER A 384 12.98 -18.63 -6.21
CA SER A 384 11.95 -18.31 -5.24
C SER A 384 12.53 -18.17 -3.83
N ILE A 385 12.10 -17.15 -3.08
CA ILE A 385 12.53 -16.93 -1.69
C ILE A 385 12.33 -18.19 -0.84
N TRP A 386 11.28 -18.98 -1.11
CA TRP A 386 10.97 -20.20 -0.35
C TRP A 386 12.04 -21.28 -0.51
N GLU A 387 12.55 -21.45 -1.72
CA GLU A 387 13.65 -22.37 -2.02
C GLU A 387 14.96 -21.84 -1.40
N THR A 388 15.25 -20.56 -1.63
CA THR A 388 16.49 -19.93 -1.13
C THR A 388 16.58 -19.90 0.39
N ARG A 389 15.45 -19.90 1.11
CA ARG A 389 15.43 -19.93 2.59
C ARG A 389 16.10 -21.16 3.20
N GLN A 390 15.98 -22.31 2.53
CA GLN A 390 16.54 -23.56 3.01
C GLN A 390 17.89 -23.89 2.37
N ALA A 391 18.31 -23.10 1.38
CA ALA A 391 19.58 -23.27 0.72
C ALA A 391 20.74 -23.06 1.72
N PRO A 392 21.79 -23.91 1.66
CA PRO A 392 23.04 -23.66 2.36
C PRO A 392 23.68 -22.34 1.92
N VAL A 393 24.34 -21.68 2.85
CA VAL A 393 25.07 -20.43 2.59
C VAL A 393 26.51 -20.75 2.20
N GLN A 394 27.01 -20.09 1.16
CA GLN A 394 28.39 -20.13 0.72
C GLN A 394 29.31 -19.70 1.86
N GLN A 395 30.37 -20.48 2.09
CA GLN A 395 31.42 -20.18 3.05
C GLN A 395 32.78 -20.39 2.38
N PRO A 396 33.74 -19.46 2.54
CA PRO A 396 33.60 -18.14 3.18
C PRO A 396 32.72 -17.18 2.37
N LEU A 397 32.15 -16.17 3.05
CA LEU A 397 31.43 -15.09 2.37
C LEU A 397 32.40 -14.21 1.56
N PRO A 398 31.94 -13.61 0.44
CA PRO A 398 32.71 -12.61 -0.29
C PRO A 398 33.11 -11.40 0.58
N ALA A 399 34.29 -10.83 0.34
CA ALA A 399 34.81 -9.72 1.15
C ALA A 399 33.97 -8.42 1.01
N ASP A 400 33.29 -8.27 -0.12
CA ASP A 400 32.42 -7.15 -0.49
C ASP A 400 30.95 -7.36 -0.09
N ILE A 401 30.62 -8.41 0.67
CA ILE A 401 29.23 -8.80 0.93
C ILE A 401 28.36 -7.69 1.54
N LYS A 402 28.95 -6.82 2.36
CA LYS A 402 28.24 -5.66 2.93
C LYS A 402 27.76 -4.69 1.84
N PHE A 403 28.61 -4.44 0.84
CA PHE A 403 28.24 -3.62 -0.33
C PHE A 403 27.18 -4.32 -1.15
N ALA A 404 27.28 -5.63 -1.34
CA ALA A 404 26.25 -6.40 -2.04
C ALA A 404 24.88 -6.30 -1.34
N PHE A 405 24.84 -6.35 0.00
CA PHE A 405 23.59 -6.18 0.76
C PHE A 405 22.97 -4.80 0.57
N ASP A 406 23.77 -3.74 0.66
CA ASP A 406 23.27 -2.39 0.44
C ASP A 406 22.88 -2.14 -1.03
N ALA A 407 23.61 -2.74 -1.96
CA ALA A 407 23.34 -2.68 -3.39
C ALA A 407 21.97 -3.26 -3.74
N GLU A 408 21.50 -4.32 -3.08
CA GLU A 408 20.14 -4.84 -3.31
C GLU A 408 19.04 -3.83 -2.97
N MET A 409 19.23 -3.05 -1.90
CA MET A 409 18.28 -2.00 -1.54
C MET A 409 18.33 -0.83 -2.53
N VAL A 410 19.52 -0.37 -2.90
CA VAL A 410 19.68 0.72 -3.88
C VAL A 410 19.11 0.31 -5.23
N PHE A 411 19.38 -0.92 -5.68
CA PHE A 411 18.84 -1.46 -6.92
C PHE A 411 17.31 -1.41 -6.95
N GLU A 412 16.65 -1.79 -5.86
CA GLU A 412 15.19 -1.73 -5.77
C GLU A 412 14.63 -0.29 -5.79
N VAL A 413 15.34 0.66 -5.17
CA VAL A 413 14.99 2.08 -5.28
C VAL A 413 15.12 2.56 -6.73
N VAL A 414 16.22 2.23 -7.41
CA VAL A 414 16.43 2.56 -8.83
C VAL A 414 15.33 1.95 -9.70
N ARG A 415 15.02 0.66 -9.50
CA ARG A 415 14.00 -0.08 -10.26
C ARG A 415 12.60 0.50 -10.10
N VAL A 416 12.21 0.88 -8.88
CA VAL A 416 10.86 1.41 -8.62
C VAL A 416 10.72 2.88 -8.99
N CYS A 417 11.71 3.72 -8.67
CA CYS A 417 11.64 5.15 -8.94
C CYS A 417 11.91 5.49 -10.42
N GLY A 418 12.81 4.75 -11.08
CA GLY A 418 13.12 4.91 -12.51
C GLY A 418 13.81 6.23 -12.90
N ASN A 419 14.02 7.14 -11.95
CA ASN A 419 14.59 8.48 -12.17
C ASN A 419 15.68 8.84 -11.15
N VAL A 420 16.36 7.83 -10.58
CA VAL A 420 17.46 8.05 -9.63
C VAL A 420 18.69 8.56 -10.37
N THR A 421 19.30 9.66 -9.92
CA THR A 421 20.50 10.25 -10.53
C THR A 421 21.68 10.24 -9.56
N PRO A 422 22.93 10.46 -10.01
CA PRO A 422 24.07 10.63 -9.11
C PRO A 422 23.87 11.74 -8.05
N ASP A 423 23.14 12.81 -8.38
CA ASP A 423 22.80 13.87 -7.42
C ASP A 423 21.93 13.38 -6.25
N ASP A 424 21.31 12.20 -6.38
CA ASP A 424 20.50 11.60 -5.33
C ASP A 424 21.30 10.86 -4.26
N ILE A 425 22.63 10.77 -4.37
CA ILE A 425 23.49 10.07 -3.40
C ILE A 425 23.23 10.55 -1.97
N VAL A 426 23.13 11.86 -1.76
CA VAL A 426 22.82 12.43 -0.43
C VAL A 426 21.44 12.00 0.05
N HIS A 427 20.49 11.84 -0.88
CA HIS A 427 19.14 11.44 -0.56
C HIS A 427 19.02 9.94 -0.26
N LEU A 428 19.71 9.10 -1.02
CA LEU A 428 19.87 7.67 -0.79
C LEU A 428 20.54 7.42 0.57
N ALA A 429 21.62 8.13 0.87
CA ALA A 429 22.30 8.08 2.16
C ALA A 429 21.33 8.39 3.31
N GLY A 430 20.58 9.48 3.19
CA GLY A 430 19.58 9.85 4.19
C GLY A 430 18.45 8.82 4.36
N ALA A 431 18.05 8.16 3.28
CA ALA A 431 16.99 7.15 3.29
C ALA A 431 17.47 5.82 3.90
N MET A 432 18.68 5.42 3.54
CA MET A 432 19.21 4.09 3.85
C MET A 432 20.00 4.07 5.15
N LEU A 433 20.87 5.05 5.38
CA LEU A 433 21.81 5.06 6.50
C LEU A 433 21.36 5.98 7.64
N GLY A 434 20.26 6.71 7.46
CA GLY A 434 19.76 7.67 8.45
C GLY A 434 20.63 8.93 8.60
N GLY A 435 21.59 9.15 7.70
CA GLY A 435 22.53 10.27 7.74
C GLY A 435 22.87 10.81 6.34
N ARG A 436 23.36 12.05 6.28
CA ARG A 436 23.74 12.75 5.03
C ARG A 436 25.17 13.31 5.08
N GLY A 437 25.97 12.84 6.02
CA GLY A 437 27.37 13.26 6.13
C GLY A 437 28.23 12.60 5.04
N ALA A 438 29.44 13.13 4.86
CA ALA A 438 30.40 12.66 3.86
C ALA A 438 30.59 11.13 3.89
N GLN A 439 30.76 10.55 5.09
CA GLN A 439 30.92 9.10 5.21
C GLN A 439 29.72 8.31 4.66
N GLN A 440 28.49 8.77 4.87
CA GLN A 440 27.29 8.08 4.36
C GLN A 440 27.12 8.29 2.85
N THR A 441 27.48 9.47 2.34
CA THR A 441 27.42 9.75 0.91
C THR A 441 28.47 8.96 0.15
N ASP A 442 29.71 8.93 0.64
CA ASP A 442 30.81 8.17 0.04
C ASP A 442 30.48 6.67 0.04
N HIS A 443 29.86 6.16 1.11
CA HIS A 443 29.39 4.77 1.13
C HIS A 443 28.34 4.48 0.05
N MET A 444 27.38 5.39 -0.15
CA MET A 444 26.35 5.24 -1.20
C MET A 444 26.92 5.38 -2.62
N GLU A 445 27.91 6.25 -2.82
CA GLU A 445 28.65 6.33 -4.07
C GLU A 445 29.34 4.99 -4.38
N ASN A 446 30.04 4.42 -3.40
CA ASN A 446 30.66 3.10 -3.53
C ASN A 446 29.64 1.98 -3.85
N VAL A 447 28.44 2.04 -3.27
CA VAL A 447 27.34 1.09 -3.57
C VAL A 447 26.81 1.27 -5.00
N LEU A 448 26.70 2.51 -5.50
CA LEU A 448 26.30 2.76 -6.89
C LEU A 448 27.36 2.29 -7.87
N ASP A 449 28.63 2.59 -7.60
CA ASP A 449 29.78 2.09 -8.36
C ASP A 449 29.80 0.57 -8.41
N TYR A 450 29.49 -0.08 -7.29
CA TYR A 450 29.35 -1.53 -7.22
C TYR A 450 28.27 -2.03 -8.20
N LEU A 451 27.07 -1.43 -8.18
CA LEU A 451 25.99 -1.80 -9.11
C LEU A 451 26.35 -1.57 -10.58
N LEU A 452 27.04 -0.47 -10.89
CA LEU A 452 27.52 -0.15 -12.23
C LEU A 452 28.56 -1.17 -12.71
N LYS A 453 29.55 -1.52 -11.88
CA LYS A 453 30.58 -2.52 -12.20
C LYS A 453 30.00 -3.92 -12.42
N GLN A 454 28.95 -4.26 -11.67
CA GLN A 454 28.20 -5.52 -11.85
C GLN A 454 27.28 -5.47 -13.08
N GLY A 455 27.19 -4.34 -13.77
CA GLY A 455 26.32 -4.17 -14.93
C GLY A 455 24.83 -4.33 -14.59
N ARG A 456 24.44 -4.09 -13.34
CA ARG A 456 23.05 -4.22 -12.87
C ARG A 456 22.25 -2.94 -13.06
N VAL A 457 22.94 -1.81 -13.09
CA VAL A 457 22.37 -0.52 -13.45
C VAL A 457 23.23 0.09 -14.53
N THR A 458 22.60 0.86 -15.41
CA THR A 458 23.27 1.62 -16.46
C THR A 458 22.75 3.04 -16.48
N GLY A 459 23.58 3.99 -16.91
CA GLY A 459 23.10 5.33 -17.23
C GLY A 459 22.19 5.31 -18.44
N HIS A 460 21.01 5.91 -18.33
CA HIS A 460 20.09 6.12 -19.44
C HIS A 460 20.69 7.14 -20.41
N PRO A 461 20.69 6.86 -21.73
CA PRO A 461 21.20 7.80 -22.72
C PRO A 461 20.54 9.18 -22.59
N GLY A 462 21.35 10.22 -22.37
CA GLY A 462 20.91 11.61 -22.40
C GLY A 462 20.20 12.16 -21.15
N THR A 463 20.01 11.38 -20.09
CA THR A 463 19.27 11.86 -18.88
C THR A 463 20.03 11.70 -17.56
N GLU A 464 21.24 11.12 -17.55
CA GLU A 464 22.01 10.77 -16.33
C GLU A 464 21.26 9.86 -15.33
N TRP A 465 20.08 9.37 -15.69
CA TRP A 465 19.28 8.50 -14.83
C TRP A 465 19.87 7.11 -14.79
N LEU A 466 19.84 6.49 -13.62
CA LEU A 466 20.15 5.08 -13.48
C LEU A 466 18.91 4.26 -13.83
N VAL A 467 19.09 3.26 -14.69
CA VAL A 467 18.07 2.27 -15.03
C VAL A 467 18.59 0.87 -14.75
N PRO A 468 17.76 -0.07 -14.26
CA PRO A 468 18.15 -1.47 -14.15
C PRO A 468 18.52 -2.06 -15.51
N THR A 469 19.48 -2.97 -15.52
CA THR A 469 19.92 -3.68 -16.72
C THR A 469 19.40 -5.12 -16.65
N GLY A 470 18.65 -5.55 -17.67
CA GLY A 470 18.33 -6.97 -17.90
C GLY A 470 17.26 -7.61 -16.99
N GLU A 471 16.09 -6.97 -16.83
CA GLU A 471 14.86 -7.69 -16.44
C GLU A 471 14.06 -8.17 -17.66
#